data_AF-A0A8X7XTX5-F1
#
_entry.id   AF-A0A8X7XTX5-F1
#
_cell.length_a   1.000
_cell.length_b   1.000
_cell.length_c   1.000
_cell.angle_alpha   90.00
_cell.angle_beta   90.00
_cell.angle_gamma   90.00
#
_symmetry.space_group_name_H-M   'P 1'
#
loop_
_entity.id
_entity.type
_entity.pdbx_description
1 polymer ?
#
loop_
_entity_poly.entity_id
_entity_poly.type
_entity_poly.pdbx_seq_one_letter_code
_entity_poly.pdbx_strand_id
1 'polypeptide(L)'
;MMGLAAGTIFLLLSFCGIAAADRDTVGDVLRLPSEASRFFHNDDNSDDDSTGTRWAILLAGSNGYWNYRHQADVCHAYQLLRKGGLKEENIIVFMYDDIAYNSENPRPGVIINSPQGEDVYKGVPKDYTGEDVTVGNFFAAILGNKTALTGGSGKVVDSGPNDHIFIYYTDHGGPGVLGMPTNPYLYAGDLIDVLKKKHASGTYKSLVFYLEACESGSIFEGLLPRGLNIYATTASNAEESSWGTYCPGENPSPPPEYETCLGDLYSVAWMEDSDIHNLQTETLHQQYELVKRRTSNDNSPYGSHVMQYGDVGLSKDSIFLYMGTNPANDNFTFIDENLLRPRSKAVNQRDADLVHFWDKYRKAPEGSSRKFEAQKQFFEAMSHRMHIDHSIKLIGKLLFGIEKASEVLNAIRPAGQPLVDDWDCLKTLVRTFETHCGSISQYGMKHMRALANLCNAGVGKEQMAEAAAQACVSFPSGPWSTLHKGFSA
;
A
#
# COMPACT_ATOMS: atom_id res chain seq x y z
N MET A 1 -17.65 67.20 -0.07
CA MET A 1 -17.88 68.43 -0.85
C MET A 1 -17.11 68.27 -2.15
N MET A 2 -17.80 67.90 -3.22
CA MET A 2 -18.31 68.79 -4.28
C MET A 2 -17.23 69.20 -5.29
N GLY A 3 -17.47 68.89 -6.57
CA GLY A 3 -16.77 69.51 -7.69
C GLY A 3 -16.88 68.74 -9.01
N LEU A 4 -18.04 68.84 -9.65
CA LEU A 4 -18.38 68.33 -10.99
C LEU A 4 -17.62 69.00 -12.16
N ALA A 5 -17.71 68.34 -13.32
CA ALA A 5 -17.97 68.86 -14.68
C ALA A 5 -16.81 68.76 -15.69
N ALA A 6 -16.99 68.60 -17.01
CA ALA A 6 -17.98 67.99 -17.92
C ALA A 6 -17.47 68.28 -19.36
N GLY A 7 -17.82 67.44 -20.35
CA GLY A 7 -17.68 67.70 -21.79
C GLY A 7 -16.49 66.97 -22.45
N THR A 8 -16.59 66.33 -23.63
CA THR A 8 -17.51 66.55 -24.75
C THR A 8 -17.59 65.28 -25.63
N ILE A 9 -18.78 65.03 -26.17
CA ILE A 9 -19.16 63.96 -27.12
C ILE A 9 -18.84 64.42 -28.56
N PHE A 10 -18.34 63.51 -29.41
CA PHE A 10 -18.50 63.61 -30.86
C PHE A 10 -18.94 62.25 -31.45
N LEU A 11 -20.16 62.26 -32.00
CA LEU A 11 -20.81 61.20 -32.77
C LEU A 11 -20.48 61.41 -34.25
N LEU A 12 -20.12 60.34 -34.96
CA LEU A 12 -20.27 60.26 -36.42
C LEU A 12 -20.84 58.87 -36.78
N LEU A 13 -22.13 58.87 -37.09
CA LEU A 13 -22.87 57.83 -37.78
C LEU A 13 -22.56 57.90 -39.28
N SER A 14 -22.39 56.76 -39.94
CA SER A 14 -22.72 56.65 -41.36
C SER A 14 -23.50 55.36 -41.62
N PHE A 15 -24.61 55.54 -42.31
CA PHE A 15 -25.70 54.64 -42.63
C PHE A 15 -25.52 54.00 -44.03
N CYS A 16 -26.26 52.91 -44.27
CA CYS A 16 -26.75 52.27 -45.51
C CYS A 16 -26.49 50.75 -45.43
N GLY A 17 -27.45 49.83 -45.29
CA GLY A 17 -28.78 49.67 -45.94
C GLY A 17 -28.58 48.98 -47.30
N ILE A 18 -29.14 47.81 -47.67
CA ILE A 18 -30.56 47.40 -47.66
C ILE A 18 -30.72 45.89 -48.03
N ALA A 19 -31.78 45.26 -47.46
CA ALA A 19 -32.68 44.16 -47.90
C ALA A 19 -32.24 42.69 -48.16
N ALA A 20 -32.72 41.82 -47.24
CA ALA A 20 -33.77 40.80 -47.38
C ALA A 20 -33.83 39.83 -48.59
N ALA A 21 -33.83 38.53 -48.29
CA ALA A 21 -34.79 37.57 -48.84
C ALA A 21 -34.92 36.32 -47.93
N ASP A 22 -36.17 35.89 -47.80
CA ASP A 22 -36.77 34.89 -46.93
C ASP A 22 -36.68 33.46 -47.52
N ARG A 23 -36.59 32.42 -46.67
CA ARG A 23 -37.08 31.06 -46.94
C ARG A 23 -37.01 30.15 -45.70
N ASP A 24 -38.16 29.98 -45.06
CA ASP A 24 -38.50 28.82 -44.24
C ASP A 24 -38.33 27.50 -45.01
N THR A 25 -37.80 26.47 -44.35
CA THR A 25 -38.43 25.12 -44.30
C THR A 25 -37.88 24.33 -43.12
N VAL A 26 -38.80 23.99 -42.21
CA VAL A 26 -38.72 22.94 -41.19
C VAL A 26 -38.41 21.58 -41.84
N GLY A 27 -37.54 20.79 -41.20
CA GLY A 27 -37.31 19.39 -41.53
C GLY A 27 -36.56 18.68 -40.41
N ASP A 28 -37.30 18.15 -39.45
CA ASP A 28 -36.78 17.26 -38.41
C ASP A 28 -36.19 15.96 -39.00
N VAL A 29 -34.95 15.69 -38.57
CA VAL A 29 -34.43 14.43 -38.02
C VAL A 29 -34.76 13.12 -38.72
N LEU A 30 -33.69 12.46 -39.20
CA LEU A 30 -33.22 11.15 -38.72
C LEU A 30 -31.80 10.92 -39.26
N ARG A 31 -30.77 10.98 -38.40
CA ARG A 31 -29.40 10.55 -38.73
C ARG A 31 -28.86 9.60 -37.65
N LEU A 32 -28.15 8.58 -38.12
CA LEU A 32 -27.76 7.38 -37.38
C LEU A 32 -26.72 7.68 -36.28
N PRO A 33 -26.60 6.83 -35.24
CA PRO A 33 -25.76 7.07 -34.05
C PRO A 33 -24.23 7.12 -34.26
N SER A 34 -23.72 7.05 -35.51
CA SER A 34 -22.28 6.94 -35.79
C SER A 34 -21.61 8.25 -36.24
N GLU A 35 -22.33 9.36 -36.35
CA GLU A 35 -21.79 10.63 -36.88
C GLU A 35 -21.72 11.78 -35.86
N ALA A 36 -22.27 11.61 -34.65
CA ALA A 36 -22.21 12.62 -33.59
C ALA A 36 -20.88 12.65 -32.81
N SER A 37 -20.04 11.61 -32.94
CA SER A 37 -18.78 11.47 -32.18
C SER A 37 -17.59 12.21 -32.78
N ARG A 38 -17.68 12.72 -34.02
CA ARG A 38 -16.56 13.44 -34.67
C ARG A 38 -16.61 14.96 -34.57
N PHE A 39 -17.68 15.54 -34.02
CA PHE A 39 -17.87 17.00 -33.99
C PHE A 39 -17.49 17.66 -32.65
N PHE A 40 -17.18 16.89 -31.61
CA PHE A 40 -16.79 17.42 -30.29
C PHE A 40 -15.28 17.41 -30.01
N HIS A 41 -14.44 17.02 -30.98
CA HIS A 41 -13.00 17.24 -30.89
C HIS A 41 -12.63 18.58 -31.52
N ASN A 42 -12.63 19.62 -30.69
CA ASN A 42 -11.81 20.80 -30.91
C ASN A 42 -10.36 20.40 -30.60
N ASP A 43 -9.61 20.06 -31.66
CA ASP A 43 -8.15 19.85 -31.67
C ASP A 43 -7.41 21.20 -31.53
N ASP A 44 -7.45 21.82 -30.35
CA ASP A 44 -6.61 23.00 -30.08
C ASP A 44 -6.19 23.15 -28.61
N ASN A 45 -6.12 22.05 -27.83
CA ASN A 45 -5.46 22.06 -26.50
C ASN A 45 -5.10 20.69 -25.89
N SER A 46 -4.90 19.61 -26.67
CA SER A 46 -4.80 18.24 -26.13
C SER A 46 -3.42 17.56 -26.22
N ASP A 47 -2.32 18.31 -26.26
CA ASP A 47 -0.96 17.74 -26.46
C ASP A 47 -0.02 17.81 -25.25
N ASP A 48 -0.50 18.07 -24.02
CA ASP A 48 0.37 18.11 -22.82
C ASP A 48 0.09 17.04 -21.75
N ASP A 49 -1.07 16.38 -21.77
CA ASP A 49 -1.45 15.34 -20.78
C ASP A 49 -1.20 13.88 -21.25
N SER A 50 -0.70 13.67 -22.47
CA SER A 50 -0.48 12.34 -23.07
C SER A 50 0.98 11.97 -23.36
N THR A 51 1.94 12.82 -22.99
CA THR A 51 3.31 12.73 -23.50
C THR A 51 4.23 11.73 -22.79
N GLY A 52 3.80 11.15 -21.67
CA GLY A 52 4.60 10.23 -20.83
C GLY A 52 4.04 8.81 -20.71
N THR A 53 4.92 7.85 -20.45
CA THR A 53 4.56 6.46 -20.15
C THR A 53 4.11 6.30 -18.69
N ARG A 54 3.08 5.49 -18.47
CA ARG A 54 2.67 5.06 -17.12
C ARG A 54 3.41 3.79 -16.71
N TRP A 55 4.07 3.85 -15.57
CA TRP A 55 4.79 2.75 -14.95
C TRP A 55 4.15 2.37 -13.62
N ALA A 56 4.26 1.09 -13.25
CA ALA A 56 3.84 0.65 -11.93
C ALA A 56 4.80 -0.36 -11.32
N ILE A 57 4.92 -0.32 -9.99
CA ILE A 57 5.57 -1.38 -9.20
C ILE A 57 4.57 -1.84 -8.15
N LEU A 58 4.26 -3.14 -8.13
CA LEU A 58 3.34 -3.77 -7.19
C LEU A 58 4.11 -4.77 -6.33
N LEU A 59 4.05 -4.64 -5.00
CA LEU A 59 4.82 -5.47 -4.07
C LEU A 59 3.96 -6.04 -2.94
N ALA A 60 3.91 -7.37 -2.86
CA ALA A 60 3.40 -8.11 -1.71
C ALA A 60 4.59 -8.53 -0.82
N GLY A 61 4.66 -7.98 0.40
CA GLY A 61 5.78 -8.18 1.33
C GLY A 61 5.76 -9.48 2.14
N SER A 62 4.74 -10.33 1.97
CA SER A 62 4.59 -11.60 2.72
C SER A 62 4.64 -12.85 1.86
N ASN A 63 4.85 -13.98 2.55
CA ASN A 63 4.57 -15.34 2.09
C ASN A 63 3.66 -16.09 3.08
N GLY A 64 3.32 -17.33 2.74
CA GLY A 64 2.47 -18.22 3.52
C GLY A 64 0.98 -18.02 3.23
N TYR A 65 0.22 -19.11 3.25
CA TYR A 65 -1.20 -19.09 2.90
C TYR A 65 -2.08 -18.26 3.86
N TRP A 66 -1.65 -18.10 5.11
CA TRP A 66 -2.27 -17.16 6.05
C TRP A 66 -2.20 -15.70 5.61
N ASN A 67 -1.25 -15.36 4.74
CA ASN A 67 -1.07 -14.02 4.14
C ASN A 67 -1.64 -13.91 2.71
N TYR A 68 -2.59 -14.77 2.34
CA TYR A 68 -3.27 -14.79 1.04
C TYR A 68 -3.63 -13.39 0.51
N ARG A 69 -4.22 -12.56 1.40
CA ARG A 69 -4.71 -11.21 1.14
C ARG A 69 -3.70 -10.29 0.43
N HIS A 70 -2.43 -10.29 0.82
CA HIS A 70 -1.45 -9.35 0.25
C HIS A 70 -1.10 -9.68 -1.21
N GLN A 71 -0.97 -10.97 -1.55
CA GLN A 71 -0.75 -11.37 -2.95
C GLN A 71 -2.02 -11.24 -3.78
N ALA A 72 -3.20 -11.47 -3.19
CA ALA A 72 -4.49 -11.21 -3.83
C ALA A 72 -4.68 -9.72 -4.17
N ASP A 73 -4.30 -8.84 -3.25
CA ASP A 73 -4.31 -7.40 -3.43
C ASP A 73 -3.42 -6.96 -4.61
N VAL A 74 -2.17 -7.43 -4.66
CA VAL A 74 -1.26 -7.16 -5.79
C VAL A 74 -1.82 -7.68 -7.12
N CYS A 75 -2.37 -8.90 -7.12
CA CYS A 75 -2.99 -9.47 -8.30
C CYS A 75 -4.17 -8.62 -8.79
N HIS A 76 -5.02 -8.14 -7.86
CA HIS A 76 -6.15 -7.28 -8.19
C HIS A 76 -5.68 -5.93 -8.76
N ALA A 77 -4.70 -5.29 -8.11
CA ALA A 77 -4.09 -4.06 -8.60
C ALA A 77 -3.52 -4.24 -10.02
N TYR A 78 -2.86 -5.37 -10.31
CA TYR A 78 -2.39 -5.68 -11.66
C TYR A 78 -3.54 -5.73 -12.68
N GLN A 79 -4.62 -6.46 -12.39
CA GLN A 79 -5.75 -6.55 -13.30
C GLN A 79 -6.37 -5.18 -13.57
N LEU A 80 -6.48 -4.34 -12.53
CA LEU A 80 -6.99 -2.98 -12.63
C LEU A 80 -6.15 -2.13 -13.59
N LEU A 81 -4.84 -2.12 -13.40
CA LEU A 81 -3.91 -1.37 -14.26
C LEU A 81 -3.91 -1.88 -15.70
N ARG A 82 -4.02 -3.20 -15.92
CA ARG A 82 -4.13 -3.78 -17.26
C ARG A 82 -5.42 -3.36 -17.96
N LYS A 83 -6.56 -3.37 -17.26
CA LYS A 83 -7.84 -2.86 -17.77
C LYS A 83 -7.78 -1.35 -18.06
N GLY A 84 -7.01 -0.60 -17.26
CA GLY A 84 -6.74 0.82 -17.47
C GLY A 84 -5.83 1.14 -18.67
N GLY A 85 -5.24 0.12 -19.29
CA GLY A 85 -4.41 0.26 -20.49
C GLY A 85 -2.90 0.36 -20.23
N LEU A 86 -2.44 0.20 -18.98
CA LEU A 86 -1.00 0.04 -18.72
C LEU A 86 -0.52 -1.27 -19.33
N LYS A 87 0.64 -1.23 -19.98
CA LYS A 87 1.22 -2.39 -20.65
C LYS A 87 1.98 -3.26 -19.65
N GLU A 88 2.00 -4.57 -19.88
CA GLU A 88 2.66 -5.54 -18.99
C GLU A 88 4.16 -5.25 -18.82
N GLU A 89 4.84 -4.78 -19.88
CA GLU A 89 6.25 -4.40 -19.82
C GLU A 89 6.54 -3.22 -18.87
N ASN A 90 5.53 -2.44 -18.50
CA ASN A 90 5.65 -1.28 -17.63
C ASN A 90 5.11 -1.52 -16.21
N ILE A 91 4.61 -2.73 -15.91
CA ILE A 91 4.15 -3.12 -14.58
C ILE A 91 5.11 -4.17 -14.04
N ILE A 92 5.84 -3.82 -12.99
CA ILE A 92 6.78 -4.69 -12.30
C ILE A 92 6.06 -5.33 -11.11
N VAL A 93 6.01 -6.66 -11.05
CA VAL A 93 5.32 -7.38 -9.97
C VAL A 93 6.29 -8.16 -9.08
N PHE A 94 6.23 -7.87 -7.78
CA PHE A 94 6.86 -8.62 -6.71
C PHE A 94 5.78 -9.35 -5.90
N MET A 95 5.80 -10.68 -5.95
CA MET A 95 4.95 -11.51 -5.10
C MET A 95 5.64 -12.85 -4.87
N TYR A 96 5.55 -13.40 -3.67
CA TYR A 96 6.30 -14.63 -3.38
C TYR A 96 5.84 -15.84 -4.21
N ASP A 97 4.59 -15.82 -4.70
CA ASP A 97 4.00 -16.79 -5.64
C ASP A 97 3.71 -18.18 -5.04
N ASP A 98 3.39 -18.23 -3.75
CA ASP A 98 3.10 -19.45 -2.98
C ASP A 98 1.62 -19.63 -2.61
N ILE A 99 0.72 -18.87 -3.26
CA ILE A 99 -0.73 -18.87 -2.97
C ILE A 99 -1.53 -19.68 -4.00
N ALA A 100 -1.38 -19.40 -5.29
CA ALA A 100 -2.24 -19.96 -6.33
C ALA A 100 -2.22 -21.50 -6.36
N TYR A 101 -1.04 -22.10 -6.17
CA TYR A 101 -0.86 -23.57 -6.14
C TYR A 101 -0.56 -24.11 -4.74
N ASN A 102 -0.89 -23.34 -3.69
CA ASN A 102 -0.76 -23.82 -2.32
C ASN A 102 -1.66 -25.04 -2.08
N SER A 103 -1.20 -26.01 -1.29
CA SER A 103 -2.02 -27.17 -0.92
C SER A 103 -3.28 -26.81 -0.12
N GLU A 104 -3.29 -25.63 0.51
CA GLU A 104 -4.45 -25.10 1.23
C GLU A 104 -5.39 -24.27 0.36
N ASN A 105 -5.01 -23.99 -0.90
CA ASN A 105 -5.87 -23.28 -1.82
C ASN A 105 -6.99 -24.19 -2.34
N PRO A 106 -8.27 -23.91 -2.03
CA PRO A 106 -9.38 -24.73 -2.50
C PRO A 106 -9.61 -24.64 -4.01
N ARG A 107 -9.02 -23.64 -4.69
CA ARG A 107 -9.12 -23.42 -6.13
C ARG A 107 -7.71 -23.29 -6.74
N PRO A 108 -6.99 -24.41 -6.97
CA PRO A 108 -5.64 -24.37 -7.51
C PRO A 108 -5.55 -23.58 -8.83
N GLY A 109 -4.57 -22.68 -8.90
CA GLY A 109 -4.35 -21.78 -10.02
C GLY A 109 -5.21 -20.50 -10.01
N VAL A 110 -6.03 -20.29 -8.98
CA VAL A 110 -6.93 -19.12 -8.84
C VAL A 110 -6.62 -18.35 -7.56
N ILE A 111 -6.65 -17.01 -7.65
CA ILE A 111 -6.66 -16.11 -6.49
C ILE A 111 -7.83 -15.13 -6.64
N ILE A 112 -8.60 -14.88 -5.58
CA ILE A 112 -9.74 -13.95 -5.56
C ILE A 112 -9.49 -12.86 -4.49
N ASN A 113 -9.81 -11.60 -4.77
CA ASN A 113 -9.62 -10.50 -3.81
C ASN A 113 -10.94 -9.96 -3.22
N SER A 114 -12.06 -10.63 -3.52
CA SER A 114 -13.35 -10.35 -2.89
C SER A 114 -14.21 -11.62 -2.85
N PRO A 115 -15.23 -11.70 -1.97
CA PRO A 115 -16.00 -12.93 -1.77
C PRO A 115 -16.71 -13.47 -3.01
N GLN A 116 -17.13 -12.60 -3.92
CA GLN A 116 -17.74 -12.94 -5.21
C GLN A 116 -16.85 -12.54 -6.39
N GLY A 117 -15.58 -12.24 -6.13
CA GLY A 117 -14.62 -11.79 -7.15
C GLY A 117 -14.23 -12.89 -8.13
N GLU A 118 -13.83 -12.45 -9.32
CA GLU A 118 -13.21 -13.32 -10.33
C GLU A 118 -11.75 -13.62 -9.97
N ASP A 119 -11.13 -14.52 -10.76
CA ASP A 119 -9.70 -14.81 -10.64
C ASP A 119 -8.87 -13.58 -11.03
N VAL A 120 -8.05 -13.09 -10.09
CA VAL A 120 -7.12 -11.98 -10.30
C VAL A 120 -5.70 -12.44 -10.60
N TYR A 121 -5.38 -13.74 -10.44
CA TYR A 121 -4.03 -14.28 -10.61
C TYR A 121 -3.61 -14.46 -12.07
N LYS A 122 -4.55 -14.84 -12.93
CA LYS A 122 -4.27 -15.18 -14.32
C LYS A 122 -3.62 -14.02 -15.06
N GLY A 123 -2.47 -14.29 -15.67
CA GLY A 123 -1.74 -13.33 -16.51
C GLY A 123 -0.94 -12.29 -15.73
N VAL A 124 -0.86 -12.39 -14.39
CA VAL A 124 0.05 -11.56 -13.59
C VAL A 124 1.49 -12.01 -13.86
N PRO A 125 2.41 -11.11 -14.28
CA PRO A 125 3.78 -11.47 -14.59
C PRO A 125 4.54 -11.89 -13.31
N LYS A 126 5.49 -12.80 -13.48
CA LYS A 126 6.34 -13.31 -12.40
C LYS A 126 7.70 -12.62 -12.44
N ASP A 127 7.70 -11.30 -12.29
CA ASP A 127 8.96 -10.54 -12.43
C ASP A 127 9.93 -10.87 -11.31
N TYR A 128 9.47 -10.85 -10.06
CA TYR A 128 10.26 -11.24 -8.91
C TYR A 128 9.40 -12.09 -7.98
N THR A 129 9.78 -13.36 -7.81
CA THR A 129 9.05 -14.34 -7.00
C THR A 129 9.96 -15.12 -6.06
N GLY A 130 9.39 -15.78 -5.06
CA GLY A 130 10.16 -16.51 -4.06
C GLY A 130 11.27 -15.67 -3.41
N GLU A 131 12.48 -16.21 -3.41
CA GLU A 131 13.67 -15.57 -2.82
C GLU A 131 14.18 -14.35 -3.62
N ASP A 132 13.62 -14.06 -4.81
CA ASP A 132 13.95 -12.85 -5.58
C ASP A 132 13.17 -11.61 -5.09
N VAL A 133 12.17 -11.79 -4.22
CA VAL A 133 11.45 -10.68 -3.57
C VAL A 133 12.30 -10.13 -2.43
N THR A 134 13.32 -9.36 -2.80
CA THR A 134 14.30 -8.77 -1.88
C THR A 134 14.26 -7.25 -1.91
N VAL A 135 14.70 -6.61 -0.82
CA VAL A 135 14.86 -5.15 -0.75
C VAL A 135 15.79 -4.64 -1.86
N GLY A 136 16.87 -5.36 -2.14
CA GLY A 136 17.82 -5.01 -3.18
C GLY A 136 17.19 -4.97 -4.57
N ASN A 137 16.43 -6.00 -4.95
CA ASN A 137 15.74 -6.05 -6.23
C ASN A 137 14.65 -4.97 -6.31
N PHE A 138 13.89 -4.74 -5.23
CA PHE A 138 12.88 -3.68 -5.18
C PHE A 138 13.49 -2.29 -5.41
N PHE A 139 14.59 -1.96 -4.73
CA PHE A 139 15.29 -0.70 -4.92
C PHE A 139 15.90 -0.57 -6.31
N ALA A 140 16.51 -1.63 -6.83
CA ALA A 140 17.04 -1.65 -8.19
C ALA A 140 15.93 -1.43 -9.24
N ALA A 141 14.74 -2.01 -9.03
CA ALA A 141 13.59 -1.81 -9.89
C ALA A 141 13.09 -0.35 -9.87
N ILE A 142 12.95 0.27 -8.69
CA ILE A 142 12.59 1.70 -8.57
C ILE A 142 13.59 2.58 -9.31
N LEU A 143 14.88 2.32 -9.13
CA LEU A 143 15.98 3.12 -9.69
C LEU A 143 16.23 2.86 -11.19
N GLY A 144 15.56 1.90 -11.82
CA GLY A 144 15.83 1.52 -13.21
C GLY A 144 17.19 0.82 -13.38
N ASN A 145 17.78 0.27 -12.32
CA ASN A 145 19.14 -0.27 -12.33
C ASN A 145 19.18 -1.79 -12.55
N LYS A 146 19.18 -2.21 -13.82
CA LYS A 146 19.24 -3.64 -14.20
C LYS A 146 20.49 -4.37 -13.68
N THR A 147 21.60 -3.66 -13.52
CA THR A 147 22.88 -4.28 -13.09
C THR A 147 22.95 -4.60 -11.60
N ALA A 148 22.06 -4.02 -10.80
CA ALA A 148 21.98 -4.26 -9.35
C ALA A 148 21.03 -5.40 -8.99
N LEU A 149 20.33 -5.99 -9.96
CA LEU A 149 19.44 -7.12 -9.73
C LEU A 149 20.21 -8.41 -9.49
N THR A 150 19.70 -9.25 -8.59
CA THR A 150 20.30 -10.55 -8.24
C THR A 150 19.49 -11.75 -8.72
N GLY A 151 18.39 -11.52 -9.45
CA GLY A 151 17.46 -12.55 -9.96
C GLY A 151 16.23 -11.92 -10.61
N GLY A 152 15.18 -12.72 -10.82
CA GLY A 152 13.95 -12.27 -11.47
C GLY A 152 14.05 -12.05 -12.99
N SER A 153 13.01 -11.42 -13.56
CA SER A 153 12.87 -11.19 -15.00
C SER A 153 13.81 -10.13 -15.58
N GLY A 154 14.42 -9.30 -14.73
CA GLY A 154 15.22 -8.15 -15.14
C GLY A 154 14.40 -6.88 -15.41
N LYS A 155 13.07 -6.91 -15.21
CA LYS A 155 12.19 -5.77 -15.45
C LYS A 155 12.39 -4.70 -14.37
N VAL A 156 12.60 -3.45 -14.79
CA VAL A 156 12.80 -2.29 -13.91
C VAL A 156 12.06 -1.07 -14.48
N VAL A 157 11.90 -0.02 -13.67
CA VAL A 157 11.30 1.24 -14.11
C VAL A 157 12.33 2.09 -14.86
N ASP A 158 12.46 1.82 -16.16
CA ASP A 158 13.32 2.55 -17.10
C ASP A 158 12.58 3.78 -17.67
N SER A 159 12.16 4.66 -16.75
CA SER A 159 11.25 5.78 -17.02
C SER A 159 11.96 7.06 -17.45
N GLY A 160 11.27 7.86 -18.28
CA GLY A 160 11.70 9.20 -18.70
C GLY A 160 11.17 10.34 -17.82
N PRO A 161 11.59 11.60 -18.07
CA PRO A 161 11.20 12.76 -17.26
C PRO A 161 9.70 13.12 -17.34
N ASN A 162 8.99 12.68 -18.37
CA ASN A 162 7.56 12.94 -18.54
C ASN A 162 6.67 11.81 -18.00
N ASP A 163 7.28 10.72 -17.53
CA ASP A 163 6.56 9.51 -17.15
C ASP A 163 5.93 9.63 -15.76
N HIS A 164 4.84 8.90 -15.54
CA HIS A 164 4.15 8.80 -14.26
C HIS A 164 4.41 7.42 -13.64
N ILE A 165 4.71 7.38 -12.34
CA ILE A 165 5.01 6.13 -11.63
C ILE A 165 3.96 5.91 -10.53
N PHE A 166 3.37 4.73 -10.50
CA PHE A 166 2.53 4.27 -9.39
C PHE A 166 3.22 3.13 -8.62
N ILE A 167 3.49 3.32 -7.34
CA ILE A 167 4.01 2.27 -6.46
C ILE A 167 2.91 1.85 -5.51
N TYR A 168 2.65 0.56 -5.42
CA TYR A 168 1.73 -0.03 -4.46
C TYR A 168 2.40 -1.14 -3.68
N TYR A 169 2.36 -1.02 -2.35
CA TYR A 169 2.84 -2.02 -1.41
C TYR A 169 1.69 -2.51 -0.53
N THR A 170 1.65 -3.81 -0.26
CA THR A 170 0.72 -4.45 0.69
C THR A 170 1.41 -5.57 1.47
N ASP A 171 1.44 -5.45 2.79
CA ASP A 171 1.89 -6.49 3.72
C ASP A 171 1.61 -6.11 5.20
N HIS A 172 2.19 -6.89 6.11
CA HIS A 172 2.60 -6.48 7.44
C HIS A 172 3.55 -5.28 7.46
N GLY A 173 3.49 -4.56 8.58
CA GLY A 173 4.42 -3.49 8.94
C GLY A 173 4.61 -3.37 10.43
N GLY A 174 5.54 -2.49 10.79
CA GLY A 174 5.72 -1.96 12.12
C GLY A 174 6.25 -0.54 12.04
N PRO A 175 6.44 0.14 13.18
CA PRO A 175 6.98 1.49 13.19
C PRO A 175 8.32 1.56 12.43
N GLY A 176 8.35 2.28 11.30
CA GLY A 176 9.56 2.53 10.49
C GLY A 176 10.05 1.34 9.66
N VAL A 177 9.28 0.24 9.56
CA VAL A 177 9.68 -0.98 8.86
C VAL A 177 8.50 -1.62 8.12
N LEU A 178 8.78 -2.11 6.92
CA LEU A 178 7.87 -2.86 6.06
C LEU A 178 8.39 -4.28 5.88
N GLY A 179 7.49 -5.26 5.98
CA GLY A 179 7.83 -6.66 5.80
C GLY A 179 8.38 -6.98 4.40
N MET A 180 9.17 -8.04 4.34
CA MET A 180 9.60 -8.66 3.09
C MET A 180 9.56 -10.17 3.31
N PRO A 181 9.25 -10.98 2.29
CA PRO A 181 9.18 -12.42 2.47
C PRO A 181 10.59 -13.05 2.62
N THR A 182 11.61 -12.27 2.25
CA THR A 182 13.03 -12.52 2.48
C THR A 182 13.59 -11.48 3.45
N ASN A 183 14.62 -11.85 4.20
CA ASN A 183 15.34 -10.93 5.07
C ASN A 183 16.51 -10.26 4.32
N PRO A 184 16.88 -9.02 4.64
CA PRO A 184 16.28 -8.17 5.69
C PRO A 184 14.97 -7.52 5.25
N TYR A 185 14.23 -6.96 6.21
CA TYR A 185 13.05 -6.14 5.97
C TYR A 185 13.39 -4.76 5.38
N LEU A 186 12.36 -4.08 4.86
CA LEU A 186 12.48 -2.78 4.23
C LEU A 186 12.36 -1.67 5.29
N TYR A 187 13.44 -0.94 5.56
CA TYR A 187 13.44 0.17 6.51
C TYR A 187 13.11 1.51 5.84
N ALA A 188 12.34 2.35 6.55
CA ALA A 188 11.86 3.62 6.02
C ALA A 188 13.00 4.56 5.60
N GLY A 189 14.07 4.65 6.39
CA GLY A 189 15.26 5.45 6.04
C GLY A 189 15.82 5.10 4.66
N ASP A 190 15.97 3.81 4.35
CA ASP A 190 16.51 3.35 3.07
C ASP A 190 15.55 3.63 1.91
N LEU A 191 14.24 3.38 2.11
CA LEU A 191 13.21 3.63 1.10
C LEU A 191 13.20 5.11 0.68
N ILE A 192 13.20 6.02 1.66
CA ILE A 192 13.17 7.46 1.41
C ILE A 192 14.44 7.93 0.69
N ASP A 193 15.59 7.35 1.02
CA ASP A 193 16.83 7.65 0.31
C ASP A 193 16.81 7.15 -1.14
N VAL A 194 16.18 6.00 -1.41
CA VAL A 194 15.95 5.51 -2.78
C VAL A 194 15.01 6.43 -3.56
N LEU A 195 13.93 6.91 -2.94
CA LEU A 195 13.01 7.86 -3.57
C LEU A 195 13.69 9.21 -3.86
N LYS A 196 14.53 9.72 -2.96
CA LYS A 196 15.37 10.91 -3.20
C LYS A 196 16.34 10.69 -4.36
N LYS A 197 16.98 9.52 -4.44
CA LYS A 197 17.86 9.17 -5.57
C LYS A 197 17.10 9.11 -6.89
N LYS A 198 15.90 8.51 -6.90
CA LYS A 198 15.02 8.46 -8.08
C LYS A 198 14.55 9.84 -8.52
N HIS A 199 14.30 10.75 -7.58
CA HIS A 199 13.99 12.15 -7.88
C HIS A 199 15.20 12.87 -8.48
N ALA A 200 16.38 12.72 -7.86
CA ALA A 200 17.61 13.36 -8.31
C ALA A 200 18.04 12.93 -9.72
N SER A 201 17.64 11.74 -10.19
CA SER A 201 17.87 11.34 -11.58
C SER A 201 16.94 12.01 -12.59
N GLY A 202 15.88 12.71 -12.14
CA GLY A 202 14.95 13.43 -13.03
C GLY A 202 14.17 12.51 -13.99
N THR A 203 13.95 11.25 -13.58
CA THR A 203 13.38 10.20 -14.44
C THR A 203 11.89 9.95 -14.20
N TYR A 204 11.12 10.98 -13.80
CA TYR A 204 9.66 10.95 -13.74
C TYR A 204 9.11 12.37 -13.59
N LYS A 205 7.86 12.57 -14.02
CA LYS A 205 7.11 13.82 -13.85
C LYS A 205 6.51 13.88 -12.45
N SER A 206 5.79 12.83 -12.06
CA SER A 206 5.22 12.65 -10.72
C SER A 206 5.11 11.17 -10.35
N LEU A 207 5.10 10.89 -9.05
CA LEU A 207 5.01 9.55 -8.49
C LEU A 207 3.93 9.49 -7.40
N VAL A 208 3.08 8.47 -7.47
CA VAL A 208 2.09 8.15 -6.43
C VAL A 208 2.50 6.87 -5.71
N PHE A 209 2.45 6.87 -4.38
CA PHE A 209 2.77 5.71 -3.54
C PHE A 209 1.58 5.36 -2.64
N TYR A 210 0.98 4.19 -2.84
CA TYR A 210 -0.06 3.64 -1.96
C TYR A 210 0.54 2.56 -1.06
N LEU A 211 0.29 2.66 0.25
CA LEU A 211 0.93 1.80 1.24
C LEU A 211 -0.09 1.17 2.20
N GLU A 212 -0.33 -0.13 2.02
CA GLU A 212 -1.07 -0.98 2.96
C GLU A 212 -0.08 -1.67 3.92
N ALA A 213 -0.06 -1.21 5.17
CA ALA A 213 0.66 -1.86 6.27
C ALA A 213 0.23 -1.31 7.65
N CYS A 214 0.54 -2.05 8.72
CA CYS A 214 0.47 -1.55 10.08
C CYS A 214 1.46 -0.40 10.28
N GLU A 215 1.03 0.63 11.02
CA GLU A 215 1.82 1.82 11.34
C GLU A 215 2.44 2.49 10.10
N SER A 216 1.79 2.35 8.94
CA SER A 216 2.31 2.73 7.62
C SER A 216 2.67 4.22 7.50
N GLY A 217 2.01 5.10 8.28
CA GLY A 217 2.38 6.51 8.35
C GLY A 217 3.83 6.75 8.80
N SER A 218 4.38 5.87 9.63
CA SER A 218 5.75 5.97 10.15
C SER A 218 6.84 5.78 9.09
N ILE A 219 6.47 5.31 7.90
CA ILE A 219 7.39 5.15 6.76
C ILE A 219 7.71 6.51 6.11
N PHE A 220 6.78 7.46 6.17
CA PHE A 220 6.93 8.77 5.52
C PHE A 220 7.03 9.92 6.53
N GLU A 221 6.41 9.79 7.71
CA GLU A 221 6.35 10.83 8.73
C GLU A 221 7.75 11.26 9.20
N GLY A 222 8.04 12.56 9.07
CA GLY A 222 9.35 13.14 9.40
C GLY A 222 10.49 12.77 8.44
N LEU A 223 10.23 11.98 7.39
CA LEU A 223 11.26 11.50 6.46
C LEU A 223 11.04 11.97 5.02
N LEU A 224 9.81 11.88 4.48
CA LEU A 224 9.50 12.24 3.11
C LEU A 224 9.39 13.76 2.96
N PRO A 225 10.35 14.44 2.30
CA PRO A 225 10.27 15.88 2.11
C PRO A 225 9.27 16.24 1.00
N ARG A 226 8.83 17.49 1.01
CA ARG A 226 8.14 18.10 -0.14
C ARG A 226 9.12 18.48 -1.24
N GLY A 227 8.62 18.69 -2.45
CA GLY A 227 9.39 19.08 -3.63
C GLY A 227 10.03 17.91 -4.38
N LEU A 228 9.62 16.67 -4.09
CA LEU A 228 10.08 15.49 -4.83
C LEU A 228 9.13 15.11 -5.97
N ASN A 229 7.98 15.77 -6.10
CA ASN A 229 6.87 15.34 -6.95
C ASN A 229 6.38 13.93 -6.59
N ILE A 230 6.33 13.64 -5.28
CA ILE A 230 5.86 12.37 -4.74
C ILE A 230 4.63 12.64 -3.87
N TYR A 231 3.52 11.96 -4.15
CA TYR A 231 2.33 11.92 -3.30
C TYR A 231 2.17 10.51 -2.72
N ALA A 232 2.13 10.39 -1.40
CA ALA A 232 1.95 9.10 -0.74
C ALA A 232 0.67 9.08 0.08
N THR A 233 -0.06 7.96 0.04
CA THR A 233 -1.16 7.68 0.97
C THR A 233 -0.90 6.37 1.71
N THR A 234 -1.37 6.29 2.95
CA THR A 234 -1.10 5.14 3.82
C THR A 234 -2.38 4.63 4.46
N ALA A 235 -2.50 3.32 4.64
CA ALA A 235 -3.67 2.68 5.24
C ALA A 235 -3.91 3.09 6.70
N SER A 236 -2.85 3.53 7.39
CA SER A 236 -2.84 3.89 8.80
C SER A 236 -1.90 5.07 9.06
N ASN A 237 -2.10 5.75 10.19
CA ASN A 237 -1.12 6.67 10.75
C ASN A 237 0.12 5.93 11.29
N ALA A 238 1.03 6.64 11.97
CA ALA A 238 2.28 6.05 12.45
C ALA A 238 2.12 5.16 13.70
N GLU A 239 0.93 5.05 14.28
CA GLU A 239 0.67 4.41 15.59
C GLU A 239 -0.34 3.28 15.55
N GLU A 240 -1.26 3.30 14.59
CA GLU A 240 -2.34 2.32 14.48
C GLU A 240 -2.02 1.20 13.50
N SER A 241 -2.71 0.08 13.65
CA SER A 241 -2.65 -1.03 12.71
C SER A 241 -3.45 -0.71 11.44
N SER A 242 -3.16 -1.43 10.37
CA SER A 242 -4.14 -1.63 9.30
C SER A 242 -4.91 -2.94 9.50
N TRP A 243 -5.80 -3.26 8.57
CA TRP A 243 -6.87 -4.22 8.79
C TRP A 243 -7.12 -5.12 7.59
N GLY A 244 -7.10 -6.43 7.80
CA GLY A 244 -7.61 -7.41 6.83
C GLY A 244 -9.13 -7.39 6.77
N THR A 245 -9.68 -7.71 5.60
CA THR A 245 -11.12 -7.81 5.38
C THR A 245 -11.46 -9.08 4.59
N TYR A 246 -12.75 -9.36 4.44
CA TYR A 246 -13.23 -10.59 3.79
C TYR A 246 -12.66 -11.85 4.46
N CYS A 247 -12.70 -11.86 5.80
CA CYS A 247 -12.13 -12.92 6.64
C CYS A 247 -13.19 -13.96 7.07
N PRO A 248 -12.79 -15.22 7.36
CA PRO A 248 -13.70 -16.24 7.86
C PRO A 248 -14.41 -15.78 9.14
N GLY A 249 -15.74 -15.87 9.16
CA GLY A 249 -16.57 -15.43 10.29
C GLY A 249 -16.98 -13.95 10.27
N GLU A 250 -16.47 -13.16 9.33
CA GLU A 250 -16.84 -11.76 9.15
C GLU A 250 -17.97 -11.57 8.14
N ASN A 251 -18.48 -10.34 8.00
CA ASN A 251 -19.47 -9.99 6.97
C ASN A 251 -18.96 -8.79 6.15
N PRO A 252 -18.83 -8.91 4.82
CA PRO A 252 -19.02 -10.13 4.03
C PRO A 252 -17.88 -11.15 4.27
N SER A 253 -18.25 -12.42 4.40
CA SER A 253 -17.30 -13.54 4.57
C SER A 253 -16.79 -14.04 3.22
N PRO A 254 -15.59 -14.64 3.17
CA PRO A 254 -15.13 -15.35 1.97
C PRO A 254 -16.01 -16.60 1.69
N PRO A 255 -15.89 -17.22 0.51
CA PRO A 255 -16.51 -18.52 0.26
C PRO A 255 -16.07 -19.53 1.34
N PRO A 256 -16.95 -20.43 1.83
CA PRO A 256 -16.69 -21.26 3.01
C PRO A 256 -15.44 -22.14 2.92
N GLU A 257 -15.00 -22.47 1.71
CA GLU A 257 -13.79 -23.24 1.44
C GLU A 257 -12.48 -22.48 1.70
N TYR A 258 -12.51 -21.14 1.77
CA TYR A 258 -11.36 -20.34 2.17
C TYR A 258 -11.32 -20.18 3.69
N GLU A 259 -10.17 -20.51 4.26
CA GLU A 259 -9.87 -20.43 5.70
C GLU A 259 -8.91 -19.27 5.98
N THR A 260 -8.95 -18.21 5.18
CA THR A 260 -8.04 -17.04 5.25
C THR A 260 -8.77 -15.79 4.74
N CYS A 261 -8.26 -14.60 5.06
CA CYS A 261 -8.78 -13.33 4.55
C CYS A 261 -8.42 -13.14 3.07
N LEU A 262 -9.30 -12.53 2.28
CA LEU A 262 -9.11 -12.37 0.83
C LEU A 262 -8.45 -11.05 0.40
N GLY A 263 -8.48 -10.03 1.24
CA GLY A 263 -7.90 -8.71 0.93
C GLY A 263 -7.77 -7.84 2.17
N ASP A 264 -7.21 -6.65 2.00
CA ASP A 264 -7.00 -5.68 3.07
C ASP A 264 -7.88 -4.44 2.91
N LEU A 265 -8.36 -3.87 4.01
CA LEU A 265 -9.46 -2.91 4.02
C LEU A 265 -9.15 -1.64 3.20
N TYR A 266 -7.96 -1.07 3.36
CA TYR A 266 -7.56 0.09 2.57
C TYR A 266 -7.33 -0.31 1.11
N SER A 267 -6.67 -1.45 0.88
CA SER A 267 -6.42 -1.99 -0.46
C SER A 267 -7.71 -2.17 -1.26
N VAL A 268 -8.66 -2.95 -0.75
CA VAL A 268 -9.93 -3.20 -1.43
C VAL A 268 -10.78 -1.93 -1.51
N ALA A 269 -10.59 -0.97 -0.60
CA ALA A 269 -11.30 0.30 -0.67
C ALA A 269 -10.91 1.10 -1.92
N TRP A 270 -9.62 1.27 -2.20
CA TRP A 270 -9.19 2.03 -3.38
C TRP A 270 -9.34 1.24 -4.68
N MET A 271 -9.11 -0.08 -4.66
CA MET A 271 -9.23 -0.92 -5.85
C MET A 271 -10.68 -1.05 -6.30
N GLU A 272 -11.62 -1.35 -5.39
CA GLU A 272 -13.02 -1.53 -5.75
C GLU A 272 -13.70 -0.22 -6.17
N ASP A 273 -13.20 0.91 -5.68
CA ASP A 273 -13.57 2.25 -6.14
C ASP A 273 -13.07 2.49 -7.57
N SER A 274 -11.78 2.23 -7.81
CA SER A 274 -11.16 2.38 -9.12
C SER A 274 -11.71 1.42 -10.18
N ASP A 275 -12.23 0.27 -9.77
CA ASP A 275 -12.79 -0.76 -10.64
C ASP A 275 -14.11 -0.34 -11.31
N ILE A 276 -14.84 0.60 -10.71
CA ILE A 276 -16.20 0.96 -11.13
C ILE A 276 -16.31 2.38 -11.69
N HIS A 277 -15.39 3.28 -11.35
CA HIS A 277 -15.44 4.66 -11.81
C HIS A 277 -14.64 4.88 -13.09
N ASN A 278 -15.06 5.90 -13.86
CA ASN A 278 -14.22 6.48 -14.90
C ASN A 278 -13.13 7.32 -14.24
N LEU A 279 -11.91 6.80 -14.24
CA LEU A 279 -10.76 7.39 -13.57
C LEU A 279 -10.27 8.71 -14.18
N GLN A 280 -10.80 9.11 -15.36
CA GLN A 280 -10.60 10.46 -15.91
C GLN A 280 -11.40 11.52 -15.16
N THR A 281 -12.49 11.12 -14.51
CA THR A 281 -13.40 12.02 -13.78
C THR A 281 -13.13 12.09 -12.29
N GLU A 282 -12.31 11.17 -11.78
CA GLU A 282 -11.92 11.08 -10.38
C GLU A 282 -10.46 11.52 -10.18
N THR A 283 -10.25 12.32 -9.14
CA THR A 283 -8.94 12.78 -8.70
C THR A 283 -8.40 11.93 -7.56
N LEU A 284 -7.07 11.90 -7.40
CA LEU A 284 -6.42 11.22 -6.27
C LEU A 284 -6.97 11.70 -4.91
N HIS A 285 -7.34 12.98 -4.80
CA HIS A 285 -7.92 13.55 -3.58
C HIS A 285 -9.32 13.01 -3.28
N GLN A 286 -10.17 12.89 -4.30
CA GLN A 286 -11.52 12.34 -4.15
C GLN A 286 -11.45 10.88 -3.68
N GLN A 287 -10.61 10.07 -4.33
CA GLN A 287 -10.37 8.70 -3.88
C GLN A 287 -9.77 8.67 -2.48
N TYR A 288 -8.80 9.53 -2.14
CA TYR A 288 -8.25 9.61 -0.78
C TYR A 288 -9.36 9.82 0.26
N GLU A 289 -10.29 10.77 0.05
CA GLU A 289 -11.39 11.01 1.00
C GLU A 289 -12.39 9.85 1.04
N LEU A 290 -12.68 9.20 -0.09
CA LEU A 290 -13.53 8.02 -0.15
C LEU A 290 -12.91 6.84 0.62
N VAL A 291 -11.65 6.53 0.33
CA VAL A 291 -10.88 5.46 0.95
C VAL A 291 -10.71 5.73 2.44
N LYS A 292 -10.46 6.99 2.83
CA LYS A 292 -10.40 7.41 4.24
C LYS A 292 -11.72 7.15 4.97
N ARG A 293 -12.86 7.54 4.38
CA ARG A 293 -14.19 7.26 4.96
C ARG A 293 -14.39 5.76 5.14
N ARG A 294 -14.14 4.95 4.10
CA ARG A 294 -14.33 3.49 4.14
C ARG A 294 -13.38 2.80 5.14
N THR A 295 -12.12 3.18 5.16
CA THR A 295 -11.08 2.58 6.02
C THR A 295 -11.22 2.99 7.47
N SER A 296 -11.74 4.18 7.76
CA SER A 296 -12.11 4.58 9.13
C SER A 296 -13.16 3.65 9.75
N ASN A 297 -13.91 2.91 8.91
CA ASN A 297 -14.94 1.97 9.33
C ASN A 297 -15.96 2.65 10.27
N ASP A 298 -16.44 3.83 9.88
CA ASP A 298 -17.27 4.75 10.69
C ASP A 298 -16.60 5.23 11.98
N ASN A 299 -15.29 5.51 11.94
CA ASN A 299 -14.45 5.80 13.11
C ASN A 299 -14.55 4.73 14.21
N SER A 300 -14.71 3.47 13.81
CA SER A 300 -14.74 2.33 14.72
C SER A 300 -13.35 2.02 15.27
N PRO A 301 -13.23 1.39 16.45
CA PRO A 301 -11.96 0.80 16.93
C PRO A 301 -11.35 -0.29 16.02
N TYR A 302 -12.02 -0.62 14.91
CA TYR A 302 -11.69 -1.69 13.96
C TYR A 302 -11.47 -1.10 12.56
N GLY A 303 -10.87 0.09 12.52
CA GLY A 303 -10.54 0.86 11.32
C GLY A 303 -9.31 1.72 11.59
N SER A 304 -8.89 2.49 10.58
CA SER A 304 -7.68 3.30 10.66
C SER A 304 -7.82 4.62 9.91
N HIS A 305 -6.96 5.58 10.23
CA HIS A 305 -6.86 6.88 9.62
C HIS A 305 -5.95 6.80 8.40
N VAL A 306 -6.54 6.94 7.23
CA VAL A 306 -5.78 7.05 5.98
C VAL A 306 -5.08 8.40 5.96
N MET A 307 -3.75 8.37 5.84
CA MET A 307 -2.91 9.57 5.87
C MET A 307 -2.38 9.90 4.49
N GLN A 308 -1.87 11.12 4.33
CA GLN A 308 -1.25 11.60 3.10
C GLN A 308 0.05 12.37 3.40
N TYR A 309 1.07 12.17 2.57
CA TYR A 309 2.42 12.73 2.74
C TYR A 309 3.01 13.23 1.41
N GLY A 310 4.11 13.97 1.50
CA GLY A 310 4.81 14.53 0.35
C GLY A 310 4.07 15.74 -0.26
N ASP A 311 4.05 15.79 -1.59
CA ASP A 311 3.49 16.87 -2.38
C ASP A 311 1.99 16.70 -2.59
N VAL A 312 1.21 16.98 -1.54
CA VAL A 312 -0.27 16.90 -1.54
C VAL A 312 -0.90 17.70 -2.68
N GLY A 313 -0.21 18.70 -3.25
CA GLY A 313 -0.69 19.41 -4.45
C GLY A 313 -0.97 18.48 -5.65
N LEU A 314 -0.24 17.37 -5.77
CA LEU A 314 -0.45 16.35 -6.80
C LEU A 314 -1.76 15.59 -6.63
N SER A 315 -2.39 15.61 -5.45
CA SER A 315 -3.66 14.91 -5.25
C SER A 315 -4.81 15.48 -6.10
N LYS A 316 -4.61 16.65 -6.73
CA LYS A 316 -5.56 17.24 -7.69
C LYS A 316 -5.53 16.56 -9.05
N ASP A 317 -4.47 15.80 -9.34
CA ASP A 317 -4.35 15.06 -10.58
C ASP A 317 -5.47 14.01 -10.69
N SER A 318 -5.93 13.79 -11.92
CA SER A 318 -6.81 12.67 -12.23
C SER A 318 -6.06 11.34 -12.03
N ILE A 319 -6.75 10.35 -11.47
CA ILE A 319 -6.21 9.00 -11.25
C ILE A 319 -5.76 8.37 -12.58
N PHE A 320 -6.41 8.74 -13.69
CA PHE A 320 -6.05 8.34 -15.05
C PHE A 320 -4.56 8.53 -15.38
N LEU A 321 -3.91 9.58 -14.87
CA LEU A 321 -2.50 9.84 -15.13
C LEU A 321 -1.58 8.71 -14.62
N TYR A 322 -2.02 7.94 -13.63
CA TYR A 322 -1.23 6.89 -12.99
C TYR A 322 -1.77 5.50 -13.31
N MET A 323 -3.10 5.31 -13.27
CA MET A 323 -3.74 4.00 -13.40
C MET A 323 -4.44 3.77 -14.75
N GLY A 324 -4.53 4.79 -15.60
CA GLY A 324 -5.35 4.74 -16.81
C GLY A 324 -6.85 4.70 -16.48
N THR A 325 -7.70 4.28 -17.41
CA THR A 325 -9.15 4.10 -17.16
C THR A 325 -9.66 2.93 -17.98
N ASN A 326 -10.57 2.14 -17.41
CA ASN A 326 -11.20 1.04 -18.13
C ASN A 326 -12.28 1.59 -19.07
N PRO A 327 -12.20 1.39 -20.40
CA PRO A 327 -13.22 1.90 -21.33
C PRO A 327 -14.64 1.38 -21.07
N ALA A 328 -14.78 0.23 -20.38
CA ALA A 328 -16.08 -0.28 -19.97
C ALA A 328 -16.77 0.64 -18.93
N ASN A 329 -16.00 1.49 -18.25
CA ASN A 329 -16.47 2.39 -17.20
C ASN A 329 -16.73 3.82 -17.70
N ASP A 330 -16.63 4.11 -19.00
CA ASP A 330 -16.71 5.49 -19.53
C ASP A 330 -17.97 6.25 -19.08
N ASN A 331 -19.09 5.54 -18.90
CA ASN A 331 -20.38 6.10 -18.46
C ASN A 331 -20.52 6.22 -16.93
N PHE A 332 -19.58 5.69 -16.15
CA PHE A 332 -19.63 5.67 -14.68
C PHE A 332 -18.80 6.82 -14.12
N THR A 333 -19.27 8.05 -14.35
CA THR A 333 -18.62 9.25 -13.80
C THR A 333 -18.64 9.22 -12.27
N PHE A 334 -17.57 9.67 -11.63
CA PHE A 334 -17.51 9.79 -10.18
C PHE A 334 -18.63 10.71 -9.65
N ILE A 335 -19.41 10.23 -8.68
CA ILE A 335 -20.44 10.99 -7.96
C ILE A 335 -20.27 10.71 -6.46
N ASP A 336 -19.95 11.76 -5.68
CA ASP A 336 -19.60 11.68 -4.26
C ASP A 336 -20.66 10.98 -3.36
N GLU A 337 -21.92 10.90 -3.81
CA GLU A 337 -23.03 10.37 -3.01
C GLU A 337 -23.39 8.90 -3.25
N ASN A 338 -22.86 8.24 -4.28
CA ASN A 338 -23.27 6.88 -4.61
C ASN A 338 -22.14 5.88 -4.36
N LEU A 339 -22.43 4.90 -3.49
CA LEU A 339 -21.68 3.65 -3.22
C LEU A 339 -20.80 3.64 -1.97
N LEU A 340 -21.34 4.09 -0.82
CA LEU A 340 -20.89 3.54 0.45
C LEU A 340 -21.27 2.06 0.51
N ARG A 341 -20.33 1.18 0.14
CA ARG A 341 -20.47 -0.26 0.38
C ARG A 341 -20.70 -0.48 1.87
N PRO A 342 -21.58 -1.43 2.25
CA PRO A 342 -21.89 -1.69 3.64
C PRO A 342 -20.62 -2.09 4.39
N ARG A 343 -20.62 -1.74 5.68
CA ARG A 343 -19.55 -1.99 6.63
C ARG A 343 -18.99 -3.40 6.51
N SER A 344 -17.70 -3.52 6.18
CA SER A 344 -16.99 -4.78 6.35
C SER A 344 -16.42 -4.82 7.76
N LYS A 345 -16.74 -5.87 8.51
CA LYS A 345 -15.97 -6.14 9.72
C LYS A 345 -14.52 -6.47 9.33
N ALA A 346 -13.58 -5.95 10.10
CA ALA A 346 -12.17 -6.00 9.76
C ALA A 346 -11.39 -6.68 10.89
N VAL A 347 -10.37 -7.45 10.52
CA VAL A 347 -9.49 -8.18 11.43
C VAL A 347 -8.17 -7.45 11.47
N ASN A 348 -7.61 -7.25 12.67
CA ASN A 348 -6.29 -6.64 12.78
C ASN A 348 -5.27 -7.46 11.98
N GLN A 349 -4.42 -6.83 11.17
CA GLN A 349 -3.40 -7.50 10.37
C GLN A 349 -2.58 -8.54 11.15
N ARG A 350 -2.21 -8.21 12.40
CA ARG A 350 -1.44 -9.12 13.25
C ARG A 350 -2.24 -10.34 13.68
N ASP A 351 -3.56 -10.27 13.74
CA ASP A 351 -4.41 -11.38 14.16
C ASP A 351 -4.97 -12.18 12.99
N ALA A 352 -4.90 -11.66 11.76
CA ALA A 352 -5.36 -12.35 10.55
C ALA A 352 -4.69 -13.73 10.37
N ASP A 353 -3.40 -13.83 10.69
CA ASP A 353 -2.68 -15.11 10.63
C ASP A 353 -3.23 -16.13 11.63
N LEU A 354 -3.61 -15.66 12.82
CA LEU A 354 -4.22 -16.50 13.86
C LEU A 354 -5.65 -16.90 13.48
N VAL A 355 -6.41 -16.02 12.81
CA VAL A 355 -7.73 -16.36 12.27
C VAL A 355 -7.61 -17.53 11.30
N HIS A 356 -6.60 -17.54 10.44
CA HIS A 356 -6.34 -18.66 9.54
C HIS A 356 -6.07 -19.97 10.30
N PHE A 357 -5.09 -19.98 11.22
CA PHE A 357 -4.76 -21.19 11.99
C PHE A 357 -5.95 -21.69 12.83
N TRP A 358 -6.73 -20.75 13.39
CA TRP A 358 -7.90 -21.06 14.18
C TRP A 358 -9.05 -21.63 13.34
N ASP A 359 -9.35 -21.04 12.18
CA ASP A 359 -10.41 -21.55 11.31
C ASP A 359 -10.05 -22.93 10.76
N LYS A 360 -8.79 -23.13 10.36
CA LYS A 360 -8.21 -24.42 9.97
C LYS A 360 -8.38 -25.48 11.07
N TYR A 361 -8.07 -25.14 12.32
CA TYR A 361 -8.26 -26.04 13.47
C TYR A 361 -9.73 -26.37 13.70
N ARG A 362 -10.61 -25.35 13.66
CA ARG A 362 -12.05 -25.49 13.93
C ARG A 362 -12.75 -26.36 12.89
N LYS A 363 -12.43 -26.19 11.61
CA LYS A 363 -13.03 -26.93 10.49
C LYS A 363 -12.45 -28.34 10.32
N ALA A 364 -11.24 -28.58 10.81
CA ALA A 364 -10.62 -29.90 10.70
C ALA A 364 -11.38 -30.99 11.50
N PRO A 365 -11.55 -32.20 10.93
CA PRO A 365 -12.20 -33.31 11.62
C PRO A 365 -11.48 -33.71 12.92
N GLU A 366 -12.25 -34.09 13.93
CA GLU A 366 -11.72 -34.53 15.23
C GLU A 366 -10.82 -35.76 15.06
N GLY A 367 -9.65 -35.76 15.71
CA GLY A 367 -8.65 -36.83 15.59
C GLY A 367 -7.87 -36.86 14.27
N SER A 368 -8.10 -35.94 13.33
CA SER A 368 -7.33 -35.87 12.08
C SER A 368 -5.93 -35.29 12.26
N SER A 369 -4.99 -35.68 11.39
CA SER A 369 -3.66 -35.07 11.32
C SER A 369 -3.72 -33.56 11.06
N ARG A 370 -4.64 -33.10 10.19
CA ARG A 370 -4.88 -31.68 9.91
C ARG A 370 -5.21 -30.89 11.18
N LYS A 371 -6.06 -31.44 12.06
CA LYS A 371 -6.44 -30.77 13.30
C LYS A 371 -5.28 -30.64 14.27
N PHE A 372 -4.49 -31.70 14.41
CA PHE A 372 -3.27 -31.69 15.24
C PHE A 372 -2.23 -30.69 14.70
N GLU A 373 -2.02 -30.67 13.38
CA GLU A 373 -1.09 -29.73 12.75
C GLU A 373 -1.54 -28.27 12.91
N ALA A 374 -2.82 -27.97 12.69
CA ALA A 374 -3.37 -26.63 12.89
C ALA A 374 -3.27 -26.17 14.36
N GLN A 375 -3.54 -27.08 15.32
CA GLN A 375 -3.36 -26.81 16.74
C GLN A 375 -1.90 -26.48 17.06
N LYS A 376 -0.95 -27.26 16.50
CA LYS A 376 0.48 -27.03 16.66
C LYS A 376 0.89 -25.67 16.09
N GLN A 377 0.47 -25.33 14.87
CA GLN A 377 0.75 -24.04 14.22
C GLN A 377 0.25 -22.87 15.07
N PHE A 378 -0.98 -22.95 15.57
CA PHE A 378 -1.56 -21.94 16.46
C PHE A 378 -0.74 -21.78 17.75
N PHE A 379 -0.38 -22.89 18.40
CA PHE A 379 0.39 -22.85 19.64
C PHE A 379 1.82 -22.32 19.44
N GLU A 380 2.50 -22.73 18.37
CA GLU A 380 3.84 -22.23 18.03
C GLU A 380 3.83 -20.73 17.71
N ALA A 381 2.83 -20.25 16.96
CA ALA A 381 2.65 -18.82 16.70
C ALA A 381 2.41 -18.04 18.00
N MET A 382 1.47 -18.49 18.84
CA MET A 382 1.17 -17.82 20.12
C MET A 382 2.36 -17.82 21.09
N SER A 383 3.06 -18.95 21.19
CA SER A 383 4.26 -19.08 22.04
C SER A 383 5.36 -18.11 21.60
N HIS A 384 5.61 -18.01 20.29
CA HIS A 384 6.55 -17.05 19.73
C HIS A 384 6.15 -15.60 20.05
N ARG A 385 4.87 -15.24 19.86
CA ARG A 385 4.37 -13.89 20.17
C ARG A 385 4.59 -13.53 21.63
N MET A 386 4.23 -14.44 22.55
CA MET A 386 4.44 -14.26 23.98
C MET A 386 5.93 -14.11 24.32
N HIS A 387 6.80 -14.92 23.70
CA HIS A 387 8.24 -14.83 23.89
C HIS A 387 8.79 -13.45 23.50
N ILE A 388 8.45 -12.96 22.31
CA ILE A 388 8.91 -11.65 21.83
C ILE A 388 8.40 -10.51 22.73
N ASP A 389 7.10 -10.51 23.04
CA ASP A 389 6.49 -9.48 23.90
C ASP A 389 7.12 -9.45 25.30
N HIS A 390 7.35 -10.61 25.91
CA HIS A 390 8.00 -10.70 27.21
C HIS A 390 9.48 -10.30 27.16
N SER A 391 10.19 -10.69 26.11
CA SER A 391 11.61 -10.40 25.94
C SER A 391 11.86 -8.90 25.84
N ILE A 392 11.13 -8.19 24.96
CA ILE A 392 11.25 -6.73 24.82
C ILE A 392 10.89 -6.01 26.12
N LYS A 393 9.80 -6.43 26.78
CA LYS A 393 9.39 -5.87 28.07
C LYS A 393 10.45 -6.08 29.16
N LEU A 394 11.08 -7.25 29.20
CA LEU A 394 12.13 -7.57 30.17
C LEU A 394 13.40 -6.78 29.90
N ILE A 395 13.82 -6.66 28.64
CA ILE A 395 14.96 -5.82 28.23
C ILE A 395 14.77 -4.38 28.68
N GLY A 396 13.59 -3.77 28.44
CA GLY A 396 13.33 -2.42 28.91
C GLY A 396 13.44 -2.28 30.43
N LYS A 397 12.96 -3.29 31.19
CA LYS A 397 13.08 -3.30 32.65
C LYS A 397 14.52 -3.44 33.13
N LEU A 398 15.34 -4.23 32.44
CA LEU A 398 16.76 -4.39 32.75
C LEU A 398 17.54 -3.10 32.47
N LEU A 399 17.20 -2.37 31.40
CA LEU A 399 17.89 -1.14 31.00
C LEU A 399 17.48 0.09 31.82
N PHE A 400 16.19 0.24 32.13
CA PHE A 400 15.65 1.48 32.74
C PHE A 400 14.98 1.29 34.10
N GLY A 401 14.90 0.06 34.61
CA GLY A 401 14.13 -0.28 35.81
C GLY A 401 12.63 -0.43 35.53
N ILE A 402 11.91 -0.98 36.52
CA ILE A 402 10.51 -1.40 36.37
C ILE A 402 9.57 -0.23 36.07
N GLU A 403 9.82 0.93 36.68
CA GLU A 403 8.94 2.11 36.57
C GLU A 403 9.07 2.81 35.21
N LYS A 404 10.30 3.05 34.74
CA LYS A 404 10.56 3.81 33.52
C LYS A 404 10.51 2.99 32.24
N ALA A 405 10.64 1.67 32.32
CA ALA A 405 10.65 0.81 31.14
C ALA A 405 9.42 1.01 30.25
N SER A 406 8.22 1.06 30.84
CA SER A 406 6.99 1.22 30.07
C SER A 406 6.88 2.60 29.44
N GLU A 407 7.37 3.64 30.10
CA GLU A 407 7.37 5.02 29.60
C GLU A 407 8.31 5.13 28.39
N VAL A 408 9.54 4.63 28.50
CA VAL A 408 10.54 4.70 27.44
C VAL A 408 10.14 3.83 26.24
N LEU A 409 9.80 2.56 26.45
CA LEU A 409 9.52 1.65 25.33
C LEU A 409 8.28 2.07 24.52
N ASN A 410 7.25 2.61 25.17
CA ASN A 410 6.01 2.99 24.52
C ASN A 410 5.94 4.48 24.16
N ALA A 411 7.01 5.26 24.40
CA ALA A 411 7.03 6.68 24.06
C ALA A 411 6.75 6.86 22.56
N ILE A 412 5.87 7.82 22.26
CA ILE A 412 5.50 8.17 20.90
C ILE A 412 6.03 9.57 20.65
N ARG A 413 6.80 9.73 19.57
CA ARG A 413 7.29 11.05 19.17
C ARG A 413 6.12 11.90 18.63
N PRO A 414 6.18 13.23 18.77
CA PRO A 414 5.18 14.10 18.17
C PRO A 414 5.05 13.87 16.66
N ALA A 415 3.82 14.00 16.15
CA ALA A 415 3.53 13.90 14.72
C ALA A 415 4.45 14.83 13.89
N GLY A 416 4.89 14.33 12.75
CA GLY A 416 5.86 14.98 11.87
C GLY A 416 7.33 14.77 12.24
N GLN A 417 7.65 14.07 13.34
CA GLN A 417 9.03 13.66 13.65
C GLN A 417 9.35 12.26 13.12
N PRO A 418 10.60 11.99 12.72
CA PRO A 418 11.00 10.63 12.36
C PRO A 418 10.98 9.73 13.60
N LEU A 419 10.68 8.44 13.40
CA LEU A 419 10.62 7.45 14.47
C LEU A 419 11.92 7.37 15.29
N VAL A 420 13.06 7.38 14.60
CA VAL A 420 14.40 7.27 15.16
C VAL A 420 15.32 8.28 14.49
N ASP A 421 16.27 8.82 15.25
CA ASP A 421 17.28 9.74 14.70
C ASP A 421 18.41 8.98 13.99
N ASP A 422 18.77 7.80 14.52
CA ASP A 422 19.82 6.93 14.00
C ASP A 422 19.23 5.58 13.53
N TRP A 423 19.06 5.44 12.22
CA TRP A 423 18.54 4.24 11.57
C TRP A 423 19.53 3.07 11.64
N ASP A 424 20.83 3.33 11.67
CA ASP A 424 21.87 2.30 11.78
C ASP A 424 21.91 1.74 13.22
N CYS A 425 21.69 2.59 14.22
CA CYS A 425 21.43 2.14 15.58
C CYS A 425 20.22 1.20 15.63
N LEU A 426 19.08 1.59 15.03
CA LEU A 426 17.87 0.77 15.05
C LEU A 426 18.14 -0.62 14.46
N LYS A 427 18.73 -0.69 13.27
CA LYS A 427 19.10 -1.97 12.63
C LYS A 427 20.08 -2.77 13.50
N THR A 428 21.04 -2.11 14.12
CA THR A 428 22.01 -2.75 15.02
C THR A 428 21.33 -3.34 16.26
N LEU A 429 20.39 -2.62 16.89
CA LEU A 429 19.67 -3.11 18.06
C LEU A 429 18.73 -4.26 17.70
N VAL A 430 18.11 -4.25 16.52
CA VAL A 430 17.32 -5.38 16.00
C VAL A 430 18.20 -6.62 15.84
N ARG A 431 19.33 -6.53 15.13
CA ARG A 431 20.26 -7.67 14.98
C ARG A 431 20.76 -8.18 16.32
N THR A 432 21.04 -7.27 17.24
CA THR A 432 21.53 -7.60 18.59
C THR A 432 20.46 -8.33 19.39
N PHE A 433 19.21 -7.86 19.35
CA PHE A 433 18.07 -8.57 19.93
C PHE A 433 17.96 -9.98 19.35
N GLU A 434 17.92 -10.09 18.03
CA GLU A 434 17.69 -11.36 17.34
C GLU A 434 18.80 -12.38 17.61
N THR A 435 20.04 -11.93 17.75
CA THR A 435 21.19 -12.79 18.09
C THR A 435 20.99 -13.55 19.41
N HIS A 436 20.32 -12.93 20.39
CA HIS A 436 20.10 -13.53 21.71
C HIS A 436 18.70 -14.12 21.88
N CYS A 437 17.69 -13.47 21.31
CA CYS A 437 16.28 -13.78 21.54
C CYS A 437 15.60 -14.49 20.38
N GLY A 438 16.31 -14.78 19.29
CA GLY A 438 15.75 -15.35 18.06
C GLY A 438 15.05 -14.32 17.18
N SER A 439 14.64 -14.73 15.98
CA SER A 439 14.07 -13.79 15.01
C SER A 439 12.85 -13.07 15.57
N ILE A 440 12.67 -11.81 15.17
CA ILE A 440 11.52 -11.00 15.55
C ILE A 440 10.26 -11.38 14.75
N SER A 441 10.44 -11.99 13.56
CA SER A 441 9.40 -12.32 12.58
C SER A 441 8.52 -11.11 12.18
N GLN A 442 7.53 -11.34 11.32
CA GLN A 442 6.59 -10.27 10.92
C GLN A 442 5.79 -9.75 12.12
N TYR A 443 5.45 -10.60 13.10
CA TYR A 443 4.71 -10.19 14.29
C TYR A 443 5.49 -9.17 15.13
N GLY A 444 6.77 -9.47 15.39
CA GLY A 444 7.54 -8.68 16.33
C GLY A 444 7.98 -7.33 15.77
N MET A 445 7.81 -7.05 14.47
CA MET A 445 8.00 -5.72 13.89
C MET A 445 7.22 -4.63 14.65
N LYS A 446 6.14 -5.00 15.36
CA LYS A 446 5.42 -4.11 16.29
C LYS A 446 6.31 -3.46 17.35
N HIS A 447 7.41 -4.10 17.74
CA HIS A 447 8.35 -3.63 18.75
C HIS A 447 9.43 -2.72 18.18
N MET A 448 9.38 -2.39 16.89
CA MET A 448 10.37 -1.52 16.26
C MET A 448 10.38 -0.11 16.88
N ARG A 449 9.24 0.39 17.36
CA ARG A 449 9.18 1.63 18.18
C ARG A 449 9.92 1.48 19.50
N ALA A 450 9.76 0.36 20.18
CA ALA A 450 10.45 0.11 21.43
C ALA A 450 11.97 0.14 21.22
N LEU A 451 12.45 -0.54 20.18
CA LEU A 451 13.87 -0.55 19.79
C LEU A 451 14.37 0.83 19.32
N ALA A 452 13.56 1.59 18.59
CA ALA A 452 13.87 2.97 18.22
C ALA A 452 14.01 3.87 19.46
N ASN A 453 13.12 3.71 20.45
CA ASN A 453 13.20 4.45 21.70
C ASN A 453 14.44 4.10 22.52
N LEU A 454 14.93 2.85 22.46
CA LEU A 454 16.23 2.50 23.03
C LEU A 454 17.36 3.32 22.38
N CYS A 455 17.39 3.39 21.04
CA CYS A 455 18.37 4.22 20.31
C CYS A 455 18.26 5.69 20.68
N ASN A 456 17.05 6.23 20.69
CA ASN A 456 16.78 7.63 21.03
C ASN A 456 17.17 7.97 22.48
N ALA A 457 17.16 6.97 23.38
CA ALA A 457 17.63 7.08 24.77
C ALA A 457 19.16 6.87 24.91
N GLY A 458 19.88 6.66 23.82
CA GLY A 458 21.33 6.47 23.81
C GLY A 458 21.81 5.07 24.21
N VAL A 459 20.94 4.05 24.12
CA VAL A 459 21.34 2.66 24.39
C VAL A 459 22.23 2.14 23.27
N GLY A 460 23.45 1.75 23.63
CA GLY A 460 24.40 1.15 22.70
C GLY A 460 24.20 -0.34 22.49
N LYS A 461 24.92 -0.89 21.50
CA LYS A 461 24.92 -2.32 21.16
C LYS A 461 25.28 -3.21 22.35
N GLU A 462 26.29 -2.84 23.12
CA GLU A 462 26.80 -3.64 24.24
C GLU A 462 25.77 -3.74 25.37
N GLN A 463 25.10 -2.63 25.70
CA GLN A 463 24.04 -2.60 26.71
C GLN A 463 22.85 -3.45 26.28
N MET A 464 22.46 -3.36 25.00
CA MET A 464 21.40 -4.19 24.43
C MET A 464 21.77 -5.68 24.45
N ALA A 465 23.01 -6.04 24.11
CA ALA A 465 23.48 -7.42 24.13
C ALA A 465 23.44 -8.02 25.54
N GLU A 466 23.91 -7.28 26.55
CA GLU A 466 23.86 -7.72 27.95
C GLU A 466 22.41 -7.92 28.43
N ALA A 467 21.52 -6.94 28.17
CA ALA A 467 20.12 -7.04 28.54
C ALA A 467 19.39 -8.18 27.81
N ALA A 468 19.64 -8.36 26.51
CA ALA A 468 19.03 -9.42 25.71
C ALA A 468 19.52 -10.81 26.13
N ALA A 469 20.82 -10.97 26.44
CA ALA A 469 21.36 -12.23 26.95
C ALA A 469 20.77 -12.61 28.32
N GLN A 470 20.50 -11.63 29.18
CA GLN A 470 19.82 -11.87 30.46
C GLN A 470 18.32 -12.16 30.28
N ALA A 471 17.66 -11.48 29.35
CA ALA A 471 16.24 -11.69 29.08
C ALA A 471 15.96 -13.04 28.40
N CYS A 472 16.89 -13.49 27.56
CA CYS A 472 16.78 -14.69 26.72
C CYS A 472 17.92 -15.65 27.04
N VAL A 473 17.84 -16.30 28.21
CA VAL A 473 18.89 -17.24 28.71
C VAL A 473 19.11 -18.42 27.76
N SER A 474 18.08 -18.84 27.04
CA SER A 474 18.16 -19.88 26.02
C SER A 474 17.53 -19.39 24.73
N PHE A 475 18.17 -19.71 23.60
CA PHE A 475 17.63 -19.43 22.29
C PHE A 475 16.31 -20.21 22.09
N PRO A 476 15.21 -19.55 21.71
CA PRO A 476 13.91 -20.22 21.58
C PRO A 476 13.91 -21.26 20.46
N SER A 477 13.36 -22.44 20.73
CA SER A 477 13.12 -23.46 19.73
C SER A 477 11.75 -23.27 19.08
N GLY A 478 11.71 -22.83 17.82
CA GLY A 478 10.46 -22.71 17.07
C GLY A 478 10.70 -22.22 15.63
N PRO A 479 9.79 -22.54 14.69
CA PRO A 479 9.94 -22.15 13.29
C PRO A 479 9.93 -20.61 13.11
N TRP A 480 9.24 -19.88 13.97
CA TRP A 480 9.14 -18.41 13.92
C TRP A 480 10.34 -17.68 14.49
N SER A 481 11.12 -18.33 15.36
CA SER A 481 12.30 -17.71 16.00
C SER A 481 13.61 -18.05 15.28
N THR A 482 13.56 -18.82 14.19
CA THR A 482 14.76 -19.24 13.46
C THR A 482 15.43 -18.08 12.74
N LEU A 483 16.77 -18.08 12.72
CA LEU A 483 17.60 -17.14 11.96
C LEU A 483 18.20 -17.76 10.70
N HIS A 484 17.74 -18.94 10.29
CA HIS A 484 18.25 -19.60 9.07
C HIS A 484 18.04 -18.75 7.81
N LYS A 485 17.01 -17.89 7.80
CA LYS A 485 16.72 -16.96 6.70
C LYS A 485 17.47 -15.63 6.82
N GLY A 486 18.34 -15.45 7.82
CA GLY A 486 19.03 -14.19 8.11
C GLY A 486 18.31 -13.34 9.14
N PHE A 487 18.90 -12.17 9.44
CA PHE A 487 18.36 -11.18 10.38
C PHE A 487 17.34 -10.26 9.70
N SER A 488 16.36 -9.78 10.45
CA SER A 488 15.34 -8.85 9.94
C SER A 488 15.87 -7.46 9.57
N ALA A 489 17.11 -7.11 9.95
CA ALA A 489 17.73 -5.80 9.71
C ALA A 489 19.14 -5.88 9.15
#